data_AF-A0A9X1ZL36-F1
#
_entry.id   AF-A0A9X1ZL36-F1
#
_cell.length_a   1.000
_cell.length_b   1.000
_cell.length_c   1.000
_cell.angle_alpha   90.00
_cell.angle_beta   90.00
_cell.angle_gamma   90.00
#
_symmetry.space_group_name_H-M   'P 1'
#
loop_
_entity.id
_entity.type
_entity.pdbx_description
1 polymer ?
#
loop_
_entity_poly.entity_id
_entity_poly.type
_entity_poly.pdbx_seq_one_letter_code
_entity_poly.pdbx_strand_id
1 'polypeptide(L)'
;MTIIPLKDRKSRIDDISKMILPEMAPEQLRLLGVSVKDIAEGNLHDAFANNAAGIEVIKLIHHRSNAIKHNQNDLYAIRSRPEALSQLNLVINNCDIFMKLGQKLLSELPPNTPMSESIYELIDKLVTTSVQIGYSAGSNDTCALLDRYTNSGHKATISTPKNAGDAKAKISLQVGVLVADMAKYVYQHKDLKSAPKTLLAEAIQTRLLSFTMQGNNKNIPALQQYANRCPAYSSINNWIKPVAKPKNSNKLPKPSLDKVINELTVAFKDQAIKRTLSQ
;
A
#
# COMPACT_ATOMS: atom_id res chain seq x y z
N MET A 1 -13.52 -24.88 7.99
CA MET A 1 -12.09 -24.47 7.92
C MET A 1 -11.95 -23.45 6.80
N THR A 2 -11.56 -22.23 7.12
CA THR A 2 -11.31 -21.19 6.10
C THR A 2 -10.02 -21.53 5.36
N ILE A 3 -10.11 -21.79 4.06
CA ILE A 3 -8.94 -22.12 3.24
C ILE A 3 -8.17 -20.83 2.99
N ILE A 4 -7.01 -20.67 3.62
CA ILE A 4 -6.09 -19.56 3.34
C ILE A 4 -5.57 -19.74 1.90
N PRO A 5 -5.65 -18.71 1.02
CA PRO A 5 -5.10 -18.81 -0.33
C PRO A 5 -3.63 -19.24 -0.32
N LEU A 6 -3.22 -20.10 -1.25
CA LEU A 6 -1.87 -20.68 -1.27
C LEU A 6 -0.74 -19.64 -1.25
N LYS A 7 -0.93 -18.51 -1.94
CA LYS A 7 0.02 -17.39 -1.97
C LYS A 7 0.17 -16.75 -0.59
N ASP A 8 -0.95 -16.52 0.10
CA ASP A 8 -0.99 -15.92 1.43
C ASP A 8 -0.43 -16.89 2.48
N ARG A 9 -0.71 -18.19 2.32
CA ARG A 9 -0.10 -19.25 3.13
C ARG A 9 1.41 -19.24 3.02
N LYS A 10 1.98 -19.20 1.80
CA LYS A 10 3.43 -19.12 1.60
C LYS A 10 4.04 -17.87 2.23
N SER A 11 3.43 -16.70 2.03
CA SER A 11 3.90 -15.45 2.62
C SER A 11 3.88 -15.48 4.16
N ARG A 12 2.82 -16.05 4.75
CA ARG A 12 2.71 -16.19 6.20
C ARG A 12 3.73 -17.16 6.79
N ILE A 13 4.02 -18.25 6.08
CA ILE A 13 5.06 -19.20 6.51
C ILE A 13 6.43 -18.51 6.48
N ASP A 14 6.73 -17.77 5.42
CA ASP A 14 7.96 -16.96 5.31
C ASP A 14 8.06 -15.94 6.45
N ASP A 15 7.00 -15.17 6.72
CA ASP A 15 6.96 -14.21 7.83
C ASP A 15 7.21 -14.87 9.20
N ILE A 16 6.59 -16.02 9.48
CA ILE A 16 6.77 -16.69 10.77
C ILE A 16 8.17 -17.30 10.91
N SER A 17 8.74 -17.83 9.83
CA SER A 17 10.13 -18.34 9.84
C SER A 17 11.18 -17.28 10.15
N LYS A 18 10.78 -16.02 10.01
CA LYS A 18 11.61 -14.84 10.25
C LYS A 18 11.50 -14.33 11.69
N MET A 19 10.56 -14.84 12.49
CA MET A 19 10.34 -14.44 13.89
C MET A 19 11.53 -14.79 14.79
N ILE A 20 11.75 -14.02 15.87
CA ILE A 20 12.70 -14.40 16.93
C ILE A 20 12.16 -15.63 17.69
N LEU A 21 10.86 -15.63 17.99
CA LEU A 21 10.17 -16.69 18.72
C LEU A 21 8.93 -17.17 17.94
N PRO A 22 9.11 -17.88 16.81
CA PRO A 22 7.98 -18.47 16.07
C PRO A 22 7.09 -19.37 16.95
N GLU A 23 7.67 -19.97 18.00
CA GLU A 23 6.98 -20.82 18.97
C GLU A 23 5.88 -20.08 19.74
N MET A 24 5.93 -18.75 19.80
CA MET A 24 4.93 -17.90 20.45
C MET A 24 3.67 -17.68 19.59
N ALA A 25 3.61 -18.23 18.38
CA ALA A 25 2.46 -18.17 17.49
C ALA A 25 1.86 -19.57 17.16
N PRO A 26 1.56 -20.42 18.17
CA PRO A 26 1.17 -21.81 17.96
C PRO A 26 -0.10 -21.98 17.10
N GLU A 27 -1.05 -21.06 17.24
CA GLU A 27 -2.28 -21.08 16.45
C GLU A 27 -2.03 -20.75 14.97
N GLN A 28 -1.10 -19.84 14.67
CA GLN A 28 -0.73 -19.53 13.29
C GLN A 28 -0.03 -20.74 12.63
N LEU A 29 0.88 -21.39 13.35
CA LEU A 29 1.54 -22.62 12.91
C LEU A 29 0.53 -23.72 12.59
N ARG A 30 -0.42 -23.94 13.50
CA ARG A 30 -1.50 -24.91 13.34
C ARG A 30 -2.36 -24.60 12.11
N LEU A 31 -2.76 -23.35 11.92
CA LEU A 31 -3.56 -22.91 10.78
C LEU A 31 -2.81 -23.06 9.43
N LEU A 32 -1.51 -22.83 9.44
CA LEU A 32 -0.66 -22.97 8.25
C LEU A 32 -0.23 -24.42 7.99
N GLY A 33 -0.52 -25.34 8.91
CA GLY A 33 -0.11 -26.74 8.83
C GLY A 33 1.41 -26.91 8.81
N VAL A 34 2.12 -26.08 9.57
CA VAL A 34 3.58 -26.07 9.69
C VAL A 34 3.94 -26.34 11.14
N SER A 35 4.96 -27.14 11.38
CA SER A 35 5.48 -27.37 12.73
C SER A 35 6.57 -26.36 13.07
N VAL A 36 6.79 -26.10 14.35
CA VAL A 36 7.92 -25.27 14.83
C VAL A 36 9.26 -25.74 14.23
N LYS A 37 9.43 -27.05 14.06
CA LYS A 37 10.68 -27.64 13.53
C LYS A 37 10.98 -27.23 12.09
N ASP A 38 9.96 -26.85 11.33
CA ASP A 38 10.10 -26.53 9.91
C ASP A 38 10.61 -25.10 9.66
N ILE A 39 10.63 -24.25 10.68
CA ILE A 39 10.76 -22.80 10.53
C ILE A 39 11.65 -22.13 11.58
N ALA A 40 12.17 -22.87 12.55
CA ALA A 40 12.99 -22.33 13.64
C ALA A 40 14.48 -22.58 13.39
N GLU A 41 15.27 -21.50 13.29
CA GLU A 41 16.73 -21.57 13.31
C GLU A 41 17.21 -21.80 14.75
N GLY A 42 17.85 -22.95 15.00
CA GLY A 42 18.07 -23.47 16.36
C GLY A 42 16.74 -23.90 17.01
N ASN A 43 16.78 -24.91 17.88
CA ASN A 43 15.56 -25.53 18.39
C ASN A 43 15.31 -25.15 19.86
N LEU A 44 14.19 -24.47 20.12
CA LEU A 44 13.76 -24.11 21.48
C LEU A 44 13.57 -25.34 22.37
N HIS A 45 13.14 -26.47 21.79
CA HIS A 45 13.02 -27.73 22.53
C HIS A 45 14.39 -28.24 23.01
N ASP A 46 15.43 -28.11 22.17
CA ASP A 46 16.78 -28.52 22.54
C ASP A 46 17.34 -27.59 23.61
N ALA A 47 17.07 -26.28 23.53
CA ALA A 47 17.42 -25.34 24.59
C ALA A 47 16.77 -25.73 25.94
N PHE A 48 15.50 -26.15 25.93
CA PHE A 48 14.82 -26.62 27.14
C PHE A 48 15.30 -27.97 27.67
N ALA A 49 15.88 -28.82 26.82
CA ALA A 49 16.41 -30.12 27.23
C ALA A 49 17.77 -30.03 27.96
N ASN A 50 18.39 -28.84 28.00
CA ASN A 50 19.69 -28.64 28.65
C ASN A 50 19.56 -28.43 30.18
N ASN A 51 20.63 -28.79 30.91
CA ASN A 51 20.71 -28.60 32.37
C ASN A 51 20.54 -27.13 32.81
N ALA A 52 20.95 -26.17 31.98
CA ALA A 52 20.80 -24.74 32.21
C ALA A 52 19.80 -24.11 31.22
N ALA A 53 18.62 -24.72 31.10
CA ALA A 53 17.61 -24.39 30.09
C ALA A 53 17.36 -22.88 29.90
N GLY A 54 17.23 -22.11 30.99
CA GLY A 54 17.00 -20.67 30.92
C GLY A 54 18.12 -19.92 30.20
N ILE A 55 19.39 -20.27 30.45
CA ILE A 55 20.54 -19.64 29.79
C ILE A 55 20.60 -20.02 28.31
N GLU A 56 20.31 -21.29 27.99
CA GLU A 56 20.30 -21.76 26.60
C GLU A 56 19.20 -21.07 25.78
N VAL A 57 18.04 -20.78 26.38
CA VAL A 57 16.99 -19.97 25.75
C VAL A 57 17.48 -18.54 25.49
N ILE A 58 18.17 -17.90 26.43
CA ILE A 58 18.73 -16.55 26.21
C ILE A 58 19.77 -16.57 25.07
N LYS A 59 20.64 -17.59 25.01
CA LYS A 59 21.60 -17.76 23.91
C LYS A 59 20.91 -17.95 22.56
N LEU A 60 19.85 -18.75 22.53
CA LEU A 60 19.06 -18.98 21.31
C LEU A 60 18.42 -17.68 20.82
N ILE A 61 17.75 -16.93 21.71
CA ILE A 61 17.14 -15.62 21.38
C ILE A 61 18.20 -14.65 20.86
N HIS A 62 19.37 -14.63 21.51
CA HIS A 62 20.48 -13.77 21.11
C HIS A 62 21.00 -14.13 19.71
N HIS A 63 21.19 -15.42 19.43
CA HIS A 63 21.61 -15.92 18.13
C HIS A 63 20.62 -15.53 17.02
N ARG A 64 19.33 -15.87 17.20
CA ARG A 64 18.27 -15.55 16.23
C ARG A 64 18.16 -14.03 15.98
N SER A 65 18.22 -13.22 17.04
CA SER A 65 18.12 -11.76 16.92
C SER A 65 19.31 -11.17 16.13
N ASN A 66 20.52 -11.68 16.34
CA ASN A 66 21.68 -11.27 15.57
C ASN A 66 21.62 -11.73 14.11
N ALA A 67 21.14 -12.96 13.85
CA ALA A 67 20.93 -13.46 12.50
C ALA A 67 19.95 -12.55 11.73
N ILE A 68 18.82 -12.19 12.36
CA ILE A 68 17.83 -11.24 11.80
C ILE A 68 18.47 -9.89 11.48
N LYS A 69 19.27 -9.34 12.42
CA LYS A 69 19.96 -8.05 12.24
C LYS A 69 20.99 -8.12 11.11
N HIS A 70 21.78 -9.19 11.04
CA HIS A 70 22.82 -9.38 10.03
C HIS A 70 22.22 -9.53 8.63
N ASN A 71 21.15 -10.33 8.51
CA ASN A 71 20.49 -10.64 7.24
C ASN A 71 19.59 -9.51 6.73
N GLN A 72 19.45 -8.40 7.46
CA GLN A 72 18.59 -7.26 7.12
C GLN A 72 17.18 -7.68 6.70
N ASN A 73 16.60 -8.54 7.51
CA ASN A 73 15.35 -9.21 7.21
C ASN A 73 14.21 -8.21 6.92
N ASP A 74 13.54 -8.37 5.78
CA ASP A 74 12.50 -7.47 5.25
C ASP A 74 11.26 -7.35 6.16
N LEU A 75 11.05 -8.34 7.03
CA LEU A 75 9.98 -8.32 8.03
C LEU A 75 10.22 -7.21 9.08
N TYR A 76 11.47 -6.91 9.41
CA TYR A 76 11.81 -5.95 10.45
C TYR A 76 12.30 -4.66 9.80
N ALA A 77 11.48 -3.63 9.85
CA ALA A 77 11.96 -2.28 9.60
C ALA A 77 12.93 -1.92 10.74
N ILE A 78 14.24 -1.96 10.49
CA ILE A 78 15.22 -1.42 11.44
C ILE A 78 15.03 0.10 11.49
N ARG A 79 14.07 0.54 12.30
CA ARG A 79 13.80 1.96 12.58
C ARG A 79 14.54 2.40 13.83
N SER A 80 15.78 1.96 14.01
CA SER A 80 16.59 2.46 15.13
C SER A 80 16.99 3.90 14.83
N ARG A 81 16.49 4.83 15.64
CA ARG A 81 17.01 6.20 15.70
C ARG A 81 18.07 6.24 16.81
N PRO A 82 19.06 7.15 16.77
CA PRO A 82 20.04 7.31 17.84
C PRO A 82 19.39 7.49 19.23
N GLU A 83 18.20 8.10 19.27
CA GLU A 83 17.44 8.41 20.49
C GLU A 83 16.47 7.28 20.91
N ALA A 84 16.21 6.30 20.05
CA ALA A 84 15.27 5.22 20.30
C ALA A 84 15.73 3.94 19.57
N LEU A 85 16.30 3.01 20.35
CA LEU A 85 16.67 1.70 19.86
C LEU A 85 15.43 0.97 19.33
N SER A 86 15.59 0.26 18.21
CA SER A 86 14.56 -0.66 17.74
C SER A 86 14.36 -1.79 18.75
N GLN A 87 13.17 -2.39 18.79
CA GLN A 87 12.89 -3.53 19.67
C GLN A 87 13.90 -4.68 19.47
N LEU A 88 14.29 -4.96 18.22
CA LEU A 88 15.36 -5.92 17.92
C LEU A 88 16.70 -5.57 18.60
N ASN A 89 17.11 -4.29 18.61
CA ASN A 89 18.32 -3.86 19.30
C ASN A 89 18.18 -3.94 20.82
N LEU A 90 16.99 -3.70 21.38
CA LEU A 90 16.73 -3.90 22.81
C LEU A 90 16.90 -5.37 23.21
N VAL A 91 16.41 -6.31 22.38
CA VAL A 91 16.62 -7.75 22.62
C VAL A 91 18.10 -8.09 22.66
N ILE A 92 18.86 -7.70 21.63
CA ILE A 92 20.30 -7.98 21.54
C ILE A 92 21.06 -7.40 22.74
N ASN A 93 20.82 -6.12 23.04
CA ASN A 93 21.49 -5.45 24.15
C ASN A 93 21.17 -6.09 25.50
N ASN A 94 19.91 -6.47 25.73
CA ASN A 94 19.52 -7.11 26.98
C ASN A 94 20.09 -8.53 27.10
N CYS A 95 20.19 -9.29 26.00
CA CYS A 95 20.92 -10.55 25.98
C CYS A 95 22.40 -10.37 26.37
N ASP A 96 23.08 -9.36 25.82
CA ASP A 96 24.47 -9.06 26.17
C ASP A 96 24.63 -8.65 27.64
N ILE A 97 23.72 -7.81 28.15
CA ILE A 97 23.71 -7.41 29.56
C ILE A 97 23.49 -8.63 30.46
N PHE A 98 22.53 -9.50 30.13
CA PHE A 98 22.26 -10.71 30.90
C PHE A 98 23.50 -11.59 31.00
N MET A 99 24.20 -11.83 29.87
CA MET A 99 25.41 -12.65 29.87
C MET A 99 26.53 -12.02 30.71
N LYS A 100 26.71 -10.69 30.65
CA LYS A 100 27.70 -9.97 31.48
C LYS A 100 27.36 -10.06 32.97
N LEU A 101 26.09 -9.89 33.33
CA LEU A 101 25.64 -10.03 34.72
C LEU A 101 25.83 -11.46 35.23
N GLY A 102 25.58 -12.47 34.40
CA GLY A 102 25.80 -13.87 34.74
C GLY A 102 27.28 -14.18 34.99
N GLN A 103 28.16 -13.68 34.14
CA GLN A 103 29.61 -13.80 34.35
C GLN A 103 30.07 -13.11 35.64
N LYS A 104 29.55 -11.91 35.91
CA LYS A 104 29.83 -11.18 37.15
C LYS A 104 29.38 -11.96 38.37
N LEU A 105 28.16 -12.50 38.35
CA LEU A 105 27.62 -13.32 39.45
C LEU A 105 28.50 -14.56 39.71
N LEU A 106 28.94 -15.25 38.65
CA LEU A 106 29.85 -16.40 38.79
C LEU A 106 31.21 -16.02 39.38
N SER A 107 31.71 -14.81 39.07
CA SER A 107 32.97 -14.32 39.65
C SER A 107 32.85 -13.89 41.11
N GLU A 108 31.65 -13.46 41.54
CA GLU A 108 31.37 -13.00 42.91
C GLU A 108 30.86 -14.11 43.84
N LEU A 109 30.57 -15.31 43.31
CA LEU A 109 30.18 -16.50 44.07
C LEU A 109 31.27 -17.60 44.15
N PRO A 110 32.52 -17.32 44.59
CA PRO A 110 33.44 -18.38 44.98
C PRO A 110 32.87 -19.24 46.13
N PRO A 111 33.38 -20.47 46.32
CA PRO A 111 32.99 -21.33 47.44
C PRO A 111 33.15 -20.59 48.77
N ASN A 112 32.11 -20.66 49.62
CA ASN A 112 32.02 -20.02 50.95
C ASN A 112 31.77 -18.50 50.98
N THR A 113 31.36 -17.88 49.87
CA THR A 113 30.92 -16.49 49.89
C THR A 113 29.56 -16.38 50.62
N PRO A 114 29.47 -15.62 51.73
CA PRO A 114 28.20 -15.42 52.40
C PRO A 114 27.24 -14.65 51.49
N MET A 115 25.99 -15.06 51.48
CA MET A 115 24.98 -14.36 50.69
C MET A 115 24.80 -12.94 51.22
N SER A 116 24.91 -11.95 50.33
CA SER A 116 24.90 -10.52 50.66
C SER A 116 23.90 -9.76 49.81
N GLU A 117 23.53 -8.56 50.24
CA GLU A 117 22.59 -7.68 49.52
C GLU A 117 23.03 -7.41 48.07
N SER A 118 24.33 -7.23 47.83
CA SER A 118 24.89 -7.03 46.48
C SER A 118 24.71 -8.23 45.56
N ILE A 119 24.75 -9.46 46.09
CA ILE A 119 24.48 -10.68 45.31
C ILE A 119 22.99 -10.75 44.96
N TYR A 120 22.10 -10.44 45.90
CA TYR A 120 20.66 -10.39 45.63
C TYR A 120 20.32 -9.32 44.59
N GLU A 121 20.96 -8.16 44.59
CA GLU A 121 20.80 -7.16 43.53
C GLU A 121 21.22 -7.67 42.14
N LEU A 122 22.30 -8.46 42.05
CA LEU A 122 22.72 -9.06 40.78
C LEU A 122 21.71 -10.08 40.27
N ILE A 123 21.16 -10.91 41.17
CA ILE A 123 20.10 -11.86 40.85
C ILE A 123 18.84 -11.12 40.38
N ASP A 124 18.45 -10.05 41.07
CA ASP A 124 17.28 -9.23 40.69
C ASP A 124 17.47 -8.59 39.31
N LYS A 125 18.67 -8.08 39.02
CA LYS A 125 19.02 -7.55 37.68
C LYS A 125 18.97 -8.63 36.61
N LEU A 126 19.42 -9.86 36.90
CA LEU A 126 19.30 -10.99 35.97
C LEU A 126 17.85 -11.34 35.68
N VAL A 127 17.01 -11.46 36.72
CA VAL A 127 15.57 -11.73 36.58
C VAL A 127 14.91 -10.63 35.75
N THR A 128 15.13 -9.37 36.10
CA THR A 128 14.57 -8.22 35.38
C THR A 128 15.01 -8.19 33.92
N THR A 129 16.29 -8.43 33.65
CA THR A 129 16.82 -8.45 32.29
C THR A 129 16.20 -9.60 31.48
N SER A 130 16.00 -10.77 32.08
CA SER A 130 15.35 -11.91 31.39
C SER A 130 13.91 -11.60 30.97
N VAL A 131 13.15 -10.91 31.83
CA VAL A 131 11.78 -10.45 31.52
C VAL A 131 11.80 -9.45 30.37
N GLN A 132 12.75 -8.51 30.39
CA GLN A 132 12.90 -7.52 29.33
C GLN A 132 13.26 -8.14 27.98
N ILE A 133 14.10 -9.18 27.96
CA ILE A 133 14.42 -9.95 26.73
C ILE A 133 13.15 -10.57 26.15
N GLY A 134 12.39 -11.31 26.97
CA GLY A 134 11.16 -11.96 26.52
C GLY A 134 10.10 -10.98 26.02
N TYR A 135 9.87 -9.89 26.77
CA TYR A 135 8.93 -8.83 26.38
C TYR A 135 9.33 -8.18 25.04
N SER A 136 10.60 -7.81 24.91
CA SER A 136 11.09 -7.12 23.70
C SER A 136 11.06 -8.05 22.48
N ALA A 137 11.35 -9.34 22.65
CA ALA A 137 11.30 -10.33 21.57
C ALA A 137 9.86 -10.54 21.07
N GLY A 138 8.91 -10.76 21.98
CA GLY A 138 7.50 -10.92 21.63
C GLY A 138 6.88 -9.65 21.03
N SER A 139 7.23 -8.48 21.58
CA SER A 139 6.80 -7.18 21.03
C SER A 139 7.37 -6.96 19.64
N ASN A 140 8.66 -7.23 19.41
CA ASN A 140 9.31 -7.09 18.11
C ASN A 140 8.59 -7.91 17.02
N ASP A 141 8.34 -9.20 17.30
CA ASP A 141 7.69 -10.09 16.34
C ASP A 141 6.24 -9.67 16.06
N THR A 142 5.50 -9.29 17.10
CA THR A 142 4.10 -8.84 16.97
C THR A 142 4.00 -7.54 16.16
N CYS A 143 4.83 -6.56 16.48
CA CYS A 143 4.84 -5.27 15.77
C CYS A 143 5.21 -5.44 14.30
N ALA A 144 6.22 -6.27 14.00
CA ALA A 144 6.66 -6.50 12.63
C ALA A 144 5.55 -7.11 11.75
N LEU A 145 4.85 -8.13 12.25
CA LEU A 145 3.71 -8.72 11.56
C LEU A 145 2.58 -7.70 11.37
N LEU A 146 2.18 -7.00 12.44
CA LEU A 146 1.09 -6.01 12.38
C LEU A 146 1.38 -4.89 11.39
N ASP A 147 2.59 -4.34 11.38
CA ASP A 147 2.99 -3.29 10.45
C ASP A 147 2.96 -3.80 9.00
N ARG A 148 3.48 -5.00 8.73
CA ARG A 148 3.47 -5.60 7.38
C ARG A 148 2.05 -5.78 6.85
N TYR A 149 1.14 -6.34 7.66
CA TYR A 149 -0.24 -6.57 7.25
C TYR A 149 -1.06 -5.27 7.16
N THR A 150 -0.83 -4.32 8.05
CA THR A 150 -1.44 -2.97 7.98
C THR A 150 -1.03 -2.25 6.70
N ASN A 151 0.27 -2.22 6.40
CA ASN A 151 0.79 -1.57 5.19
C ASN A 151 0.30 -2.27 3.92
N SER A 152 0.26 -3.60 3.92
CA SER A 152 -0.27 -4.39 2.80
C SER A 152 -1.76 -4.12 2.59
N GLY A 153 -2.54 -4.05 3.67
CA GLY A 153 -3.95 -3.66 3.65
C GLY A 153 -4.15 -2.26 3.08
N HIS A 154 -3.43 -1.26 3.57
CA HIS A 154 -3.49 0.11 3.08
C HIS A 154 -3.15 0.20 1.58
N LYS A 155 -2.10 -0.50 1.13
CA LYS A 155 -1.71 -0.52 -0.29
C LYS A 155 -2.81 -1.11 -1.17
N ALA A 156 -3.44 -2.19 -0.73
CA ALA A 156 -4.48 -2.89 -1.49
C ALA A 156 -5.81 -2.11 -1.53
N THR A 157 -6.20 -1.48 -0.42
CA THR A 157 -7.53 -0.84 -0.29
C THR A 157 -7.53 0.65 -0.60
N ILE A 158 -6.40 1.34 -0.45
CA ILE A 158 -6.33 2.80 -0.60
C ILE A 158 -5.37 3.19 -1.73
N SER A 159 -4.08 2.84 -1.61
CA SER A 159 -3.07 3.39 -2.53
C SER A 159 -3.26 2.92 -3.97
N THR A 160 -3.49 1.61 -4.18
CA THR A 160 -3.67 1.05 -5.52
C THR A 160 -4.96 1.54 -6.20
N PRO A 161 -6.14 1.49 -5.53
CA PRO A 161 -7.37 2.05 -6.11
C PRO A 161 -7.28 3.54 -6.40
N LYS A 162 -6.66 4.33 -5.50
CA LYS A 162 -6.45 5.77 -5.74
C LYS A 162 -5.61 6.01 -6.99
N ASN A 163 -4.44 5.37 -7.09
CA ASN A 163 -3.57 5.53 -8.26
C ASN A 163 -4.27 5.10 -9.56
N ALA A 164 -5.06 4.02 -9.52
CA ALA A 164 -5.86 3.58 -10.67
C ALA A 164 -6.98 4.60 -11.01
N GLY A 165 -7.61 5.20 -10.01
CA GLY A 165 -8.59 6.27 -10.16
C GLY A 165 -7.98 7.52 -10.79
N ASP A 166 -6.83 7.98 -10.27
CA ASP A 166 -6.09 9.13 -10.78
C ASP A 166 -5.63 8.92 -12.22
N ALA A 167 -5.16 7.71 -12.56
CA ALA A 167 -4.80 7.34 -13.93
C ALA A 167 -6.01 7.41 -14.88
N LYS A 168 -7.16 6.84 -14.48
CA LYS A 168 -8.41 6.93 -15.27
C LYS A 168 -8.89 8.38 -15.44
N ALA A 169 -8.80 9.18 -14.38
CA ALA A 169 -9.17 10.59 -14.42
C ALA A 169 -8.27 11.39 -15.38
N LYS A 170 -6.95 11.15 -15.33
CA LYS A 170 -5.99 11.78 -16.26
C LYS A 170 -6.28 11.45 -17.72
N ILE A 171 -6.59 10.19 -18.03
CA ILE A 171 -6.94 9.76 -19.39
C ILE A 171 -8.27 10.40 -19.84
N SER A 172 -9.26 10.49 -18.95
CA SER A 172 -10.55 11.14 -19.22
C SER A 172 -10.46 12.67 -19.38
N LEU A 173 -9.45 13.30 -18.80
CA LEU A 173 -9.29 14.76 -18.79
C LEU A 173 -9.21 15.34 -20.20
N GLN A 174 -8.46 14.71 -21.10
CA GLN A 174 -8.28 15.20 -22.48
C GLN A 174 -9.60 15.22 -23.26
N VAL A 175 -10.43 14.19 -23.06
CA VAL A 175 -11.76 14.13 -23.68
C VAL A 175 -12.66 15.21 -23.10
N GLY A 176 -12.63 15.41 -21.78
CA GLY A 176 -13.37 16.48 -21.12
C GLY A 176 -12.95 17.88 -21.58
N VAL A 177 -11.64 18.13 -21.76
CA VAL A 177 -11.09 19.39 -22.30
C VAL A 177 -11.58 19.61 -23.72
N LEU A 178 -11.47 18.60 -24.60
CA LEU A 178 -11.96 18.68 -25.98
C LEU A 178 -13.46 19.00 -26.02
N VAL A 179 -14.27 18.33 -25.20
CA VAL A 179 -15.72 18.58 -25.08
C VAL A 179 -16.01 20.00 -24.63
N ALA A 180 -15.27 20.50 -23.62
CA ALA A 180 -15.42 21.87 -23.14
C ALA A 180 -15.05 22.89 -24.23
N ASP A 181 -14.00 22.62 -25.01
CA ASP A 181 -13.56 23.51 -26.09
C ASP A 181 -14.53 23.52 -27.27
N MET A 182 -15.10 22.36 -27.63
CA MET A 182 -16.21 22.30 -28.58
C MET A 182 -17.42 23.11 -28.11
N ALA A 183 -17.79 23.01 -26.84
CA ALA A 183 -18.90 23.78 -26.29
C ALA A 183 -18.62 25.30 -26.27
N LYS A 184 -17.40 25.70 -25.90
CA LYS A 184 -16.96 27.11 -25.94
C LYS A 184 -17.00 27.65 -27.37
N TYR A 185 -16.51 26.89 -28.35
CA TYR A 185 -16.55 27.29 -29.76
C TYR A 185 -17.98 27.62 -30.21
N VAL A 186 -18.95 26.73 -29.92
CA VAL A 186 -20.35 26.97 -30.29
C VAL A 186 -20.92 28.20 -29.59
N TYR A 187 -20.56 28.43 -28.33
CA TYR A 187 -20.99 29.63 -27.60
C TYR A 187 -20.31 30.93 -28.04
N GLN A 188 -19.12 30.86 -28.62
CA GLN A 188 -18.46 32.02 -29.24
C GLN A 188 -18.96 32.28 -30.66
N HIS A 189 -19.56 31.28 -31.31
CA HIS A 189 -20.11 31.41 -32.65
C HIS A 189 -21.38 32.30 -32.66
N LYS A 190 -21.37 33.33 -33.51
CA LYS A 190 -22.42 34.37 -33.57
C LYS A 190 -23.83 33.79 -33.72
N ASP A 191 -23.96 32.77 -34.56
CA ASP A 191 -25.25 32.15 -34.92
C ASP A 191 -25.69 31.01 -33.99
N LEU A 192 -24.79 30.45 -33.18
CA LEU A 192 -25.06 29.20 -32.45
C LEU A 192 -25.11 29.40 -30.93
N LYS A 193 -24.69 30.57 -30.44
CA LYS A 193 -24.63 30.88 -29.00
C LYS A 193 -25.94 30.71 -28.22
N SER A 194 -27.09 30.68 -28.90
CA SER A 194 -28.41 30.40 -28.30
C SER A 194 -28.65 28.90 -28.02
N ALA A 195 -27.80 27.98 -28.48
CA ALA A 195 -27.97 26.53 -28.31
C ALA A 195 -28.17 26.12 -26.84
N PRO A 196 -29.17 25.27 -26.52
CA PRO A 196 -29.30 24.69 -25.19
C PRO A 196 -28.21 23.63 -24.95
N LYS A 197 -27.84 23.42 -23.68
CA LYS A 197 -26.80 22.45 -23.31
C LYS A 197 -27.13 21.02 -23.74
N THR A 198 -28.41 20.65 -23.74
CA THR A 198 -28.86 19.34 -24.22
C THR A 198 -28.54 19.12 -25.69
N LEU A 199 -28.85 20.12 -26.54
CA LEU A 199 -28.53 20.09 -27.98
C LEU A 199 -27.01 20.09 -28.22
N LEU A 200 -26.25 20.83 -27.42
CA LEU A 200 -24.78 20.80 -27.48
C LEU A 200 -24.22 19.42 -27.13
N ALA A 201 -24.70 18.81 -26.06
CA ALA A 201 -24.24 17.49 -25.63
C ALA A 201 -24.50 16.45 -26.73
N GLU A 202 -25.67 16.49 -27.35
CA GLU A 202 -26.03 15.63 -28.48
C GLU A 202 -25.15 15.89 -29.71
N ALA A 203 -24.97 17.14 -30.12
CA ALA A 203 -24.13 17.50 -31.27
C ALA A 203 -22.67 17.07 -31.09
N ILE A 204 -22.11 17.30 -29.90
CA ILE A 204 -20.74 16.91 -29.54
C ILE A 204 -20.61 15.39 -29.52
N GLN A 205 -21.58 14.68 -28.94
CA GLN A 205 -21.58 13.22 -28.93
C GLN A 205 -21.60 12.65 -30.33
N THR A 206 -22.46 13.16 -31.22
CA THR A 206 -22.55 12.75 -32.62
C THR A 206 -21.24 13.00 -33.36
N ARG A 207 -20.63 14.18 -33.15
CA ARG A 207 -19.34 14.52 -33.78
C ARG A 207 -18.22 13.58 -33.32
N LEU A 208 -18.11 13.33 -32.01
CA LEU A 208 -17.11 12.43 -31.44
C LEU A 208 -17.33 10.98 -31.88
N LEU A 209 -18.58 10.51 -31.89
CA LEU A 209 -18.91 9.17 -32.36
C LEU A 209 -18.50 8.98 -33.82
N SER A 210 -18.85 9.93 -34.69
CA SER A 210 -18.43 9.94 -36.09
C SER A 210 -16.90 9.86 -36.24
N PHE A 211 -16.16 10.67 -35.47
CA PHE A 211 -14.69 10.61 -35.44
C PHE A 211 -14.15 9.22 -35.02
N THR A 212 -14.76 8.61 -33.99
CA THR A 212 -14.28 7.34 -33.43
C THR A 212 -14.46 6.15 -34.39
N MET A 213 -15.49 6.20 -35.23
CA MET A 213 -15.79 5.15 -36.21
C MET A 213 -14.89 5.19 -37.45
N GLN A 214 -14.09 6.25 -37.64
CA GLN A 214 -13.19 6.36 -38.77
C GLN A 214 -11.84 5.67 -38.53
N GLY A 215 -11.46 4.80 -39.48
CA GLY A 215 -10.14 4.16 -39.52
C GLY A 215 -9.73 3.52 -38.20
N ASN A 216 -8.55 3.91 -37.69
CA ASN A 216 -7.99 3.39 -36.44
C ASN A 216 -8.20 4.33 -35.23
N ASN A 217 -9.07 5.34 -35.32
CA ASN A 217 -9.28 6.30 -34.24
C ASN A 217 -9.83 5.66 -32.95
N LYS A 218 -10.57 4.55 -33.08
CA LYS A 218 -11.03 3.71 -31.96
C LYS A 218 -9.91 3.20 -31.04
N ASN A 219 -8.66 3.18 -31.50
CA ASN A 219 -7.50 2.69 -30.75
C ASN A 219 -6.79 3.79 -29.96
N ILE A 220 -7.20 5.06 -30.05
CA ILE A 220 -6.61 6.15 -29.28
C ILE A 220 -6.79 5.87 -27.77
N PRO A 221 -5.71 5.91 -26.94
CA PRO A 221 -5.77 5.52 -25.53
C PRO A 221 -6.86 6.23 -24.73
N ALA A 222 -7.05 7.54 -24.94
CA ALA A 222 -8.08 8.35 -24.29
C ALA A 222 -9.52 7.82 -24.48
N LEU A 223 -9.76 7.11 -25.59
CA LEU A 223 -11.06 6.58 -25.99
C LEU A 223 -11.29 5.14 -25.54
N GLN A 224 -10.22 4.39 -25.24
CA GLN A 224 -10.32 2.96 -24.95
C GLN A 224 -11.12 2.64 -23.68
N GLN A 225 -11.22 3.57 -22.73
CA GLN A 225 -11.98 3.35 -21.49
C GLN A 225 -13.51 3.36 -21.66
N TYR A 226 -14.03 3.83 -22.80
CA TYR A 226 -15.48 3.91 -23.04
C TYR A 226 -16.00 2.68 -23.79
N ALA A 227 -17.19 2.20 -23.43
CA ALA A 227 -17.80 0.99 -24.01
C ALA A 227 -17.87 1.02 -25.54
N ASN A 228 -18.25 2.16 -26.12
CA ASN A 228 -18.32 2.38 -27.57
C ASN A 228 -17.18 3.22 -28.10
N ARG A 229 -16.06 3.29 -27.36
CA ARG A 229 -14.92 4.18 -27.64
C ARG A 229 -15.30 5.67 -27.73
N CYS A 230 -16.48 6.03 -27.23
CA CYS A 230 -17.02 7.38 -27.20
C CYS A 230 -17.69 7.62 -25.84
N PRO A 231 -17.48 8.79 -25.20
CA PRO A 231 -18.14 9.12 -23.93
C PRO A 231 -19.66 9.14 -24.08
N ALA A 232 -20.37 8.70 -23.04
CA ALA A 232 -21.82 8.74 -22.99
C ALA A 232 -22.32 10.19 -22.89
N TYR A 233 -23.54 10.43 -23.38
CA TYR A 233 -24.25 11.71 -23.28
C TYR A 233 -24.19 12.33 -21.87
N SER A 234 -24.40 11.51 -20.82
CA SER A 234 -24.37 11.97 -19.43
C SER A 234 -23.00 12.54 -19.01
N SER A 235 -21.91 11.93 -19.49
CA SER A 235 -20.54 12.41 -19.22
C SER A 235 -20.27 13.73 -19.95
N ILE A 236 -20.66 13.82 -21.22
CA ILE A 236 -20.56 15.05 -22.01
C ILE A 236 -21.35 16.18 -21.35
N ASN A 237 -22.58 15.92 -20.92
CA ASN A 237 -23.44 16.89 -20.26
C ASN A 237 -22.79 17.42 -18.97
N ASN A 238 -22.12 16.56 -18.19
CA ASN A 238 -21.38 16.97 -17.00
C ASN A 238 -20.18 17.86 -17.33
N TRP A 239 -19.42 17.58 -18.41
CA TRP A 239 -18.27 18.39 -18.82
C TRP A 239 -18.67 19.75 -19.41
N ILE A 240 -19.82 19.86 -20.07
CA ILE A 240 -20.32 21.15 -20.56
C ILE A 240 -21.04 21.97 -19.48
N LYS A 241 -21.46 21.35 -18.36
CA LYS A 241 -22.14 22.04 -17.26
C LYS A 241 -21.39 23.27 -16.72
N PRO A 242 -20.05 23.25 -16.51
CA PRO A 242 -19.31 24.45 -16.10
C PRO A 242 -19.09 25.49 -17.21
N VAL A 243 -19.27 25.13 -18.48
CA VAL A 243 -19.07 26.08 -19.60
C VAL A 243 -20.17 27.14 -19.55
N ALA A 244 -19.78 28.41 -19.38
CA ALA A 244 -20.69 29.54 -19.27
C ALA A 244 -21.40 29.79 -20.60
N LYS A 245 -22.74 29.82 -20.57
CA LYS A 245 -23.54 30.24 -21.71
C LYS A 245 -23.54 31.78 -21.77
N PRO A 246 -23.29 32.40 -22.94
CA PRO A 246 -23.35 33.85 -23.07
C PRO A 246 -24.74 34.36 -22.70
N LYS A 247 -24.82 35.46 -21.95
CA LYS A 247 -26.08 36.17 -21.75
C LYS A 247 -26.52 36.75 -23.10
N ASN A 248 -27.54 36.16 -23.71
CA ASN A 248 -28.08 36.65 -24.97
C ASN A 248 -28.98 37.86 -24.69
N SER A 249 -28.48 39.06 -24.96
CA SER A 249 -29.28 40.30 -24.93
C SER A 249 -30.32 40.32 -26.06
N ASN A 250 -30.04 39.66 -27.19
CA ASN A 250 -30.95 39.51 -28.31
C ASN A 250 -31.54 38.09 -28.32
N LYS A 251 -32.87 37.97 -28.49
CA LYS A 251 -33.58 36.69 -28.68
C LYS A 251 -33.23 36.07 -30.03
N LEU A 252 -32.00 35.58 -30.19
CA LEU A 252 -31.59 34.78 -31.34
C LEU A 252 -32.37 33.46 -31.35
N PRO A 253 -32.87 33.00 -32.51
CA PRO A 253 -33.55 31.72 -32.62
C PRO A 253 -32.61 30.59 -32.19
N LYS A 254 -33.20 29.50 -31.68
CA LYS A 254 -32.46 28.27 -31.35
C LYS A 254 -31.92 27.66 -32.65
N PRO A 255 -30.62 27.34 -32.76
CA PRO A 255 -30.08 26.66 -33.94
C PRO A 255 -30.61 25.22 -34.02
N SER A 256 -30.68 24.68 -35.24
CA SER A 256 -30.93 23.25 -35.46
C SER A 256 -29.72 22.41 -35.04
N LEU A 257 -29.97 21.15 -34.69
CA LEU A 257 -28.93 20.20 -34.34
C LEU A 257 -27.91 20.03 -35.47
N ASP A 258 -28.38 19.86 -36.71
CA ASP A 258 -27.53 19.69 -37.90
C ASP A 258 -26.61 20.89 -38.13
N LYS A 259 -27.12 22.12 -37.91
CA LYS A 259 -26.28 23.32 -38.05
C LYS A 259 -25.13 23.30 -37.05
N VAL A 260 -25.38 22.89 -35.80
CA VAL A 260 -24.32 22.79 -34.78
C VAL A 260 -23.34 21.65 -35.11
N ILE A 261 -23.82 20.50 -35.58
CA ILE A 261 -22.96 19.37 -35.98
C ILE A 261 -22.05 19.76 -37.16
N ASN A 262 -22.60 20.43 -38.17
CA ASN A 262 -21.84 20.86 -39.35
C ASN A 262 -20.72 21.83 -38.94
N GLU A 263 -21.05 22.82 -38.11
CA GLU A 263 -20.07 23.81 -37.62
C GLU A 263 -18.97 23.17 -36.75
N LEU A 264 -19.34 22.21 -35.89
CA LEU A 264 -18.37 21.41 -35.13
C LEU A 264 -17.49 20.56 -36.06
N THR A 265 -18.03 20.03 -37.15
CA THR A 265 -17.27 19.22 -38.13
C THR A 265 -16.25 20.06 -38.88
N VAL A 266 -16.62 21.30 -39.25
CA VAL A 266 -15.72 22.26 -39.92
C VAL A 266 -14.59 22.70 -38.99
N ALA A 267 -14.91 23.06 -37.74
CA ALA A 267 -13.93 23.59 -36.79
C ALA A 267 -13.04 22.51 -36.17
N PHE A 268 -13.61 21.36 -35.80
CA PHE A 268 -12.89 20.25 -35.18
C PHE A 268 -12.70 19.11 -36.16
N LYS A 269 -11.78 19.29 -37.11
CA LYS A 269 -11.38 18.25 -38.08
C LYS A 269 -10.75 17.05 -37.37
N ASP A 270 -10.81 15.87 -37.99
CA ASP A 270 -10.34 14.61 -37.37
C ASP A 270 -8.86 14.68 -36.92
N GLN A 271 -8.00 15.36 -37.70
CA GLN A 271 -6.60 15.58 -37.31
C GLN A 271 -6.46 16.42 -36.04
N ALA A 272 -7.31 17.43 -35.84
CA ALA A 272 -7.29 18.29 -34.66
C ALA A 272 -7.76 17.51 -33.43
N ILE A 273 -8.88 16.77 -33.56
CA ILE A 273 -9.38 15.88 -32.50
C ILE A 273 -8.31 14.85 -32.12
N LYS A 274 -7.69 14.20 -33.11
CA LYS A 274 -6.65 13.20 -32.88
C LYS A 274 -5.45 13.78 -32.13
N ARG A 275 -5.01 15.00 -32.47
CA ARG A 275 -3.91 15.68 -31.75
C ARG A 275 -4.24 15.91 -30.30
N THR A 276 -5.43 16.41 -29.98
CA THR A 276 -5.85 16.66 -28.58
C THR A 276 -5.96 15.38 -27.76
N LEU A 277 -6.40 14.27 -28.39
CA LEU A 277 -6.63 12.99 -27.71
C LEU A 277 -5.41 12.05 -27.67
N SER A 278 -4.31 12.41 -28.34
CA SER A 278 -3.07 11.61 -28.39
C SER A 278 -1.90 12.26 -27.64
N GLN A 279 -2.15 13.35 -26.90
CA GLN A 279 -1.20 13.95 -25.95
C GLN A 279 -1.07 13.10 -24.68
#